data_AF-A0A3D2Z2R8-F1
#
_entry.id   AF-A0A3D2Z2R8-F1
#
_cell.length_a   1.000
_cell.length_b   1.000
_cell.length_c   1.000
_cell.angle_alpha   90.00
_cell.angle_beta   90.00
_cell.angle_gamma   90.00
#
_symmetry.space_group_name_H-M   'P 1'
#
loop_
_entity.id
_entity.type
_entity.pdbx_description
1 polymer ?
#
loop_
_entity_poly.entity_id
_entity_poly.type
_entity_poly.pdbx_seq_one_letter_code
_entity_poly.pdbx_strand_id
1 'polypeptide(L)'
;MNRHLLLLFSAALVVRLLYISADIEVPPQDTPDYDEIAHNLLAGDGFVASSNWFGYQLRAWRSPLYPLLLAGIYGTVGASHAAVRVVQALLGALTVVFVYFLARRLQPASAPVVGWLTVFYEPLVSATNEVMTEVLFTMLLVAGVTAAIEARHRQGWWWTSAAGLLIGLAALTRPVGLLAAPAILAVNAWEDWRGQRHWRQWLPPAALL
;
A
#
# COMPACT_ATOMS: atom_id res chain seq x y z
N MET A 1 13.30 -10.06 -17.18
CA MET A 1 12.23 -9.76 -16.20
C MET A 1 12.78 -9.15 -14.91
N ASN A 2 13.64 -9.85 -14.18
CA ASN A 2 14.15 -9.39 -12.88
C ASN A 2 14.86 -8.04 -12.96
N ARG A 3 15.63 -7.78 -14.04
CA ARG A 3 16.30 -6.48 -14.24
C ARG A 3 15.33 -5.31 -14.34
N HIS A 4 14.19 -5.45 -15.02
CA HIS A 4 13.21 -4.36 -15.13
C HIS A 4 12.53 -4.04 -13.80
N LEU A 5 12.20 -5.07 -13.02
CA LEU A 5 11.61 -4.89 -11.68
C LEU A 5 12.60 -4.20 -10.74
N LEU A 6 13.87 -4.60 -10.77
CA LEU A 6 14.93 -3.94 -10.02
C LEU A 6 15.09 -2.48 -10.45
N LEU A 7 15.08 -2.20 -11.75
CA LEU A 7 15.14 -0.83 -12.26
C LEU A 7 13.95 0.02 -11.80
N LEU A 8 12.71 -0.50 -11.88
CA LEU A 8 11.52 0.21 -11.39
C LEU A 8 11.59 0.46 -9.89
N PHE A 9 11.95 -0.55 -9.10
CA PHE A 9 12.07 -0.42 -7.65
C PHE A 9 13.17 0.58 -7.27
N SER A 10 14.36 0.45 -7.84
CA SER A 10 15.49 1.35 -7.58
C SER A 10 15.18 2.78 -8.01
N ALA A 11 14.58 2.98 -9.19
CA ALA A 11 14.18 4.31 -9.65
C ALA A 11 13.10 4.91 -8.73
N ALA A 12 12.07 4.13 -8.37
CA ALA A 12 11.01 4.56 -7.45
C ALA A 12 11.55 4.96 -6.08
N LEU A 13 12.52 4.20 -5.56
CA LEU A 13 13.18 4.47 -4.29
C LEU A 13 14.04 5.72 -4.38
N VAL A 14 14.86 5.86 -5.42
CA VAL A 14 15.71 7.04 -5.63
C VAL A 14 14.86 8.31 -5.75
N VAL A 15 13.79 8.29 -6.55
CA VAL A 15 12.88 9.44 -6.70
C VAL A 15 12.30 9.87 -5.35
N ARG A 16 11.85 8.91 -4.53
CA ARG A 16 11.28 9.20 -3.20
C ARG A 16 12.32 9.72 -2.21
N LEU A 17 13.52 9.14 -2.20
CA LEU A 17 14.61 9.62 -1.35
C LEU A 17 15.08 11.02 -1.75
N LEU A 18 15.13 11.31 -3.06
CA LEU A 18 15.42 12.66 -3.56
C LEU A 18 14.34 13.65 -3.12
N TYR A 19 13.06 13.27 -3.21
CA TYR A 19 11.96 14.11 -2.75
C TYR A 19 12.03 14.38 -1.24
N ILE A 20 12.31 13.36 -0.42
CA ILE A 20 12.52 13.50 1.02
C ILE A 20 13.72 14.42 1.31
N SER A 21 14.80 14.31 0.55
CA SER A 21 16.00 15.15 0.73
C SER A 21 15.82 16.61 0.31
N ALA A 22 14.78 16.92 -0.47
CA ALA A 22 14.45 18.28 -0.86
C ALA A 22 13.84 19.10 0.28
N ASP A 23 13.57 18.47 1.43
CA ASP A 23 13.06 19.10 2.66
C ASP A 23 11.84 19.99 2.44
N ILE A 24 10.95 19.54 1.56
CA ILE A 24 9.69 20.22 1.27
C ILE A 24 8.85 20.21 2.55
N GLU A 25 8.42 21.40 2.98
CA GLU A 25 7.61 21.56 4.17
C GLU A 25 6.25 20.87 3.99
N VAL A 26 5.91 20.02 4.95
CA VAL A 26 4.64 19.30 5.00
C VAL A 26 3.88 19.81 6.22
N PRO A 27 2.67 20.36 6.05
CA PRO A 27 1.86 20.79 7.17
C PRO A 27 1.62 19.63 8.15
N PRO A 28 1.68 19.88 9.47
CA PRO A 28 1.35 18.86 10.46
C PRO A 28 -0.16 18.63 10.45
N GLN A 29 -0.61 17.73 9.58
CA GLN A 29 -2.00 17.29 9.44
C GLN A 29 -2.39 16.40 10.63
N ASP A 30 -2.82 15.16 10.41
CA ASP A 30 -3.11 14.20 11.49
C ASP A 30 -1.83 13.58 12.09
N THR A 31 -0.63 13.99 11.64
CA THR A 31 0.65 13.46 12.14
C THR A 31 0.76 13.47 13.67
N PRO A 32 0.41 14.55 14.39
CA PRO A 32 0.52 14.56 15.85
C PRO A 32 -0.30 13.45 16.53
N ASP A 33 -1.49 13.13 16.01
CA ASP A 33 -2.31 12.05 16.54
C ASP A 33 -1.61 10.69 16.42
N TYR A 34 -1.03 10.42 15.26
CA TYR A 34 -0.34 9.15 15.01
C TYR A 34 0.92 9.03 15.87
N ASP A 35 1.68 10.12 16.02
CA ASP A 35 2.86 10.18 16.87
C ASP A 35 2.50 9.95 18.33
N GLU A 36 1.49 10.65 18.86
CA GLU A 36 1.07 10.50 20.25
C GLU A 36 0.63 9.06 20.54
N ILE A 37 -0.18 8.46 19.66
CA ILE A 37 -0.61 7.07 19.83
C ILE A 37 0.60 6.13 19.81
N ALA A 38 1.59 6.35 18.94
CA ALA A 38 2.78 5.53 18.87
C ALA A 38 3.62 5.62 20.15
N HIS A 39 3.78 6.81 20.71
CA HIS A 39 4.46 7.03 22.00
C HIS A 39 3.71 6.37 23.17
N ASN A 40 2.39 6.53 23.21
CA ASN A 40 1.54 5.93 24.24
C ASN A 40 1.56 4.38 24.18
N LEU A 41 1.65 3.80 22.98
CA LEU A 41 1.85 2.36 22.82
C LEU A 41 3.17 1.89 23.42
N LEU A 42 4.26 2.63 23.21
CA LEU A 42 5.58 2.31 23.78
C LEU A 42 5.62 2.51 25.30
N ALA A 43 4.86 3.46 25.84
CA ALA A 43 4.74 3.71 27.28
C ALA A 43 3.83 2.69 28.01
N GLY A 44 3.03 1.91 27.27
CA GLY A 44 2.08 0.95 27.83
C GLY A 44 0.68 1.52 28.09
N ASP A 45 0.41 2.76 27.66
CA ASP A 45 -0.87 3.45 27.84
C ASP A 45 -1.93 3.05 26.80
N GLY A 46 -1.49 2.42 25.71
CA GLY A 46 -2.35 1.87 24.66
C GLY A 46 -2.74 2.90 23.59
N PHE A 47 -3.86 2.65 22.88
CA PHE A 47 -4.35 3.51 21.80
C PHE A 47 -5.09 4.75 22.32
N VAL A 48 -4.32 5.69 22.88
CA VAL A 48 -4.83 6.96 23.44
C VAL A 48 -4.34 8.12 22.59
N ALA A 49 -5.25 9.05 22.26
CA ALA A 49 -4.92 10.31 21.60
C ALA A 49 -5.62 11.47 22.31
N SER A 50 -4.87 12.52 22.66
CA SER A 50 -5.30 13.72 23.36
C SER A 50 -4.92 14.99 22.56
N SER A 51 -3.92 14.93 21.68
CA SER A 51 -3.51 16.01 20.77
C SER A 51 -4.41 16.14 19.54
N ASN A 52 -5.56 15.46 19.54
CA ASN A 52 -6.49 15.42 18.43
C ASN A 52 -7.34 16.70 18.32
N TRP A 53 -7.90 16.91 17.14
CA TRP A 53 -8.71 18.07 16.82
C TRP A 53 -9.93 18.29 17.75
N PHE A 54 -10.42 17.25 18.43
CA PHE A 54 -11.57 17.37 19.32
C PHE A 54 -11.24 17.99 20.68
N GLY A 55 -9.95 18.09 21.05
CA GLY A 55 -9.52 18.74 22.29
C GLY A 55 -9.82 17.96 23.57
N TYR A 56 -10.12 16.66 23.46
CA TYR A 56 -10.29 15.76 24.60
C TYR A 56 -9.73 14.37 24.29
N GLN A 57 -9.47 13.59 25.34
CA GLN A 57 -8.90 12.26 25.22
C GLN A 57 -9.86 11.31 24.50
N LEU A 58 -9.37 10.68 23.44
CA LEU A 58 -10.03 9.62 22.70
C LEU A 58 -9.23 8.32 22.82
N ARG A 59 -9.96 7.19 22.83
CA ARG A 59 -9.39 5.84 22.81
C ARG A 59 -9.82 5.13 21.53
N ALA A 60 -8.91 4.38 20.92
CA ALA A 60 -9.16 3.63 19.69
C ALA A 60 -9.78 4.46 18.54
N TRP A 61 -9.42 5.76 18.46
CA TRP A 61 -9.96 6.68 17.46
C TRP A 61 -9.36 6.49 16.06
N ARG A 62 -8.05 6.20 15.98
CA ARG A 62 -7.36 5.89 14.72
C ARG A 62 -7.27 4.38 14.52
N SER A 63 -7.28 3.95 13.26
CA SER A 63 -7.06 2.56 12.91
C SER A 63 -5.64 2.12 13.33
N PRO A 64 -5.48 0.88 13.82
CA PRO A 64 -4.33 0.55 14.66
C PRO A 64 -3.04 0.30 13.88
N LEU A 65 -3.09 -0.09 12.60
CA LEU A 65 -1.92 -0.64 11.93
C LEU A 65 -0.82 0.40 11.69
N TYR A 66 -1.19 1.64 11.35
CA TYR A 66 -0.22 2.71 11.14
C TYR A 66 0.46 3.18 12.44
N PRO A 67 -0.26 3.47 13.54
CA PRO A 67 0.38 3.71 14.84
C PRO A 67 1.28 2.56 15.32
N LEU A 68 0.91 1.30 15.07
CA LEU A 68 1.76 0.15 15.41
C LEU A 68 3.05 0.14 14.57
N LEU A 69 2.98 0.48 13.29
CA LEU A 69 4.17 0.65 12.46
C LEU A 69 5.08 1.75 13.01
N LEU A 70 4.53 2.92 13.38
CA LEU A 70 5.28 4.02 13.98
C LEU A 70 5.92 3.60 15.30
N ALA A 71 5.16 2.96 16.21
CA ALA A 71 5.68 2.46 17.48
C ALA A 71 6.85 1.49 17.26
N GLY A 72 6.76 0.59 16.27
CA GLY A 72 7.86 -0.31 15.92
C GLY A 72 9.11 0.42 15.44
N ILE A 73 8.96 1.47 14.62
CA ILE A 73 10.09 2.30 14.17
C ILE A 73 10.66 3.08 15.36
N TYR A 74 9.82 3.73 16.15
CA TYR A 74 10.24 4.56 17.28
C TYR A 74 10.91 3.74 18.38
N GLY A 75 10.45 2.51 18.63
CA GLY A 75 11.06 1.59 19.58
C GLY A 75 12.41 1.01 19.12
N THR A 76 12.74 1.07 17.83
CA THR A 76 13.99 0.49 17.29
C THR A 76 15.08 1.53 17.03
N VAL A 77 14.73 2.71 16.51
CA VAL A 77 15.70 3.76 16.13
C VAL A 77 15.43 5.11 16.80
N GLY A 78 14.42 5.19 17.67
CA GLY A 78 13.96 6.44 18.29
C GLY A 78 12.88 7.15 17.47
N ALA A 79 12.25 8.16 18.08
CA ALA A 79 11.19 8.97 17.46
C ALA A 79 11.75 9.84 16.32
N SER A 80 11.81 9.29 15.12
CA SER A 80 12.42 9.92 13.95
C SER A 80 11.51 9.86 12.73
N HIS A 81 10.96 11.02 12.34
CA HIS A 81 10.18 11.15 11.10
C HIS A 81 11.02 10.83 9.86
N ALA A 82 12.33 11.10 9.89
CA ALA A 82 13.22 10.71 8.79
C ALA A 82 13.27 9.19 8.60
N ALA A 83 13.34 8.42 9.69
CA ALA A 83 13.28 6.96 9.62
C ALA A 83 11.93 6.47 9.08
N VAL A 84 10.83 7.09 9.50
CA VAL A 84 9.48 6.78 8.98
C VAL A 84 9.40 7.05 7.48
N ARG A 85 9.87 8.21 7.02
CA ARG A 85 9.90 8.60 5.59
C ARG A 85 10.72 7.62 4.76
N VAL A 86 11.85 7.12 5.27
CA VAL A 86 12.65 6.07 4.58
C VAL A 86 11.86 4.75 4.47
N VAL A 87 11.18 4.32 5.53
CA VAL A 87 10.31 3.13 5.47
C VAL A 87 9.18 3.34 4.46
N GLN A 88 8.55 4.51 4.47
CA GLN A 88 7.52 4.87 3.48
C GLN A 88 8.07 4.90 2.06
N ALA A 89 9.31 5.37 1.84
CA ALA A 89 9.94 5.32 0.52
C ALA A 89 10.10 3.89 0.00
N LEU A 90 10.50 2.94 0.87
CA LEU A 90 10.59 1.52 0.54
C LEU A 90 9.20 0.93 0.21
N LEU A 91 8.19 1.22 1.03
CA LEU A 91 6.81 0.79 0.79
C LEU A 91 6.26 1.36 -0.52
N GLY A 92 6.51 2.64 -0.80
CA GLY A 92 6.12 3.28 -2.06
C GLY A 92 6.83 2.68 -3.28
N ALA A 93 8.10 2.30 -3.16
CA ALA A 93 8.81 1.58 -4.21
C ALA A 93 8.24 0.16 -4.44
N LEU A 94 7.83 -0.55 -3.36
CA LEU A 94 7.12 -1.82 -3.48
C LEU A 94 5.75 -1.66 -4.15
N THR A 95 5.04 -0.57 -3.88
CA THR A 95 3.77 -0.25 -4.58
C THR A 95 3.97 -0.22 -6.09
N VAL A 96 5.03 0.43 -6.60
CA VAL A 96 5.34 0.44 -8.05
C VAL A 96 5.53 -0.96 -8.61
N VAL A 97 6.20 -1.84 -7.86
CA VAL A 97 6.40 -3.24 -8.26
C VAL A 97 5.08 -4.00 -8.34
N PHE A 98 4.19 -3.85 -7.36
CA PHE A 98 2.88 -4.48 -7.39
C PHE A 98 1.98 -3.91 -8.48
N VAL A 99 2.01 -2.59 -8.73
CA VAL A 99 1.30 -1.96 -9.85
C VAL A 99 1.79 -2.53 -11.19
N TYR A 100 3.10 -2.73 -11.36
CA TYR A 100 3.64 -3.38 -12.55
C TYR A 100 3.11 -4.82 -12.71
N PHE A 101 3.06 -5.61 -11.64
CA PHE A 101 2.53 -6.98 -11.70
C PHE A 101 1.04 -7.00 -12.04
N LEU A 102 0.28 -6.11 -11.42
CA LEU A 102 -1.14 -5.94 -11.69
C LEU A 102 -1.38 -5.59 -13.17
N ALA A 103 -0.69 -4.57 -13.69
CA ALA A 103 -0.78 -4.17 -15.09
C ALA A 103 -0.36 -5.31 -16.03
N ARG A 104 0.73 -6.03 -15.70
CA ARG A 104 1.19 -7.17 -16.49
C ARG A 104 0.16 -8.29 -16.55
N ARG A 105 -0.62 -8.46 -15.48
CA ARG A 105 -1.63 -9.52 -15.41
C ARG A 105 -2.87 -9.19 -16.23
N LEU A 106 -3.26 -7.92 -16.25
CA LEU A 106 -4.43 -7.41 -16.97
C LEU A 106 -4.14 -7.19 -18.45
N GLN A 107 -3.04 -6.49 -18.76
CA GLN A 107 -2.61 -6.18 -20.11
C GLN A 107 -1.07 -6.14 -20.19
N PRO A 108 -0.41 -7.25 -20.56
CA PRO A 108 1.05 -7.38 -20.51
C PRO A 108 1.83 -6.24 -21.20
N ALA A 109 1.30 -5.72 -22.31
CA ALA A 109 1.93 -4.66 -23.09
C ALA A 109 1.97 -3.29 -22.39
N SER A 110 1.03 -3.00 -21.46
CA SER A 110 0.98 -1.71 -20.76
C SER A 110 1.85 -1.67 -19.51
N ALA A 111 2.28 -2.83 -18.99
CA ALA A 111 2.98 -2.93 -17.71
C ALA A 111 4.22 -2.04 -17.58
N PRO A 112 5.12 -1.94 -18.59
CA PRO A 112 6.27 -1.04 -18.49
C PRO A 112 5.87 0.43 -18.39
N VAL A 113 4.89 0.85 -19.20
CA VAL A 113 4.41 2.24 -19.24
C VAL A 113 3.74 2.60 -17.91
N VAL A 114 2.83 1.76 -17.42
CA VAL A 114 2.14 1.96 -16.15
C VAL A 114 3.13 1.99 -14.98
N GLY A 115 4.11 1.08 -14.97
CA GLY A 115 5.17 1.06 -13.97
C GLY A 115 5.94 2.38 -13.91
N TRP A 116 6.43 2.87 -15.06
CA TRP A 116 7.16 4.13 -15.13
C TRP A 116 6.30 5.37 -14.82
N LEU A 117 5.04 5.39 -15.24
CA LEU A 117 4.11 6.45 -14.83
C LEU A 117 3.96 6.49 -13.31
N THR A 118 3.88 5.32 -12.67
CA THR A 118 3.74 5.22 -11.20
C THR A 118 5.03 5.62 -10.45
N VAL A 119 6.21 5.43 -11.06
CA VAL A 119 7.50 5.90 -10.49
C VAL A 119 7.48 7.41 -10.27
N PHE A 120 6.96 8.16 -11.25
CA PHE A 120 6.99 9.63 -11.28
C PHE A 120 5.65 10.30 -10.93
N TYR A 121 4.62 9.53 -10.58
CA TYR A 121 3.33 10.07 -10.24
C TYR A 121 3.41 10.84 -8.92
N GLU A 122 3.40 12.17 -9.03
CA GLU A 122 3.69 13.10 -7.94
C GLU A 122 2.91 12.79 -6.65
N PRO A 123 1.59 12.53 -6.65
CA PRO A 123 0.86 12.26 -5.41
C PRO A 123 1.35 11.04 -4.63
N LEU A 124 1.87 10.01 -5.32
CA LEU A 124 2.46 8.83 -4.67
C LEU A 124 3.90 9.04 -4.22
N VAL A 125 4.55 10.11 -4.70
CA VAL A 125 5.88 10.52 -4.27
C VAL A 125 5.76 11.45 -3.07
N SER A 126 4.92 12.49 -3.15
CA SER A 126 4.73 13.47 -2.08
C SER A 126 4.17 12.87 -0.80
N ALA A 127 3.23 11.92 -0.90
CA ALA A 127 2.71 11.17 0.24
C ALA A 127 3.79 10.44 1.07
N THR A 128 5.00 10.21 0.53
CA THR A 128 6.10 9.61 1.32
C THR A 128 6.71 10.55 2.35
N ASN A 129 6.52 11.86 2.18
CA ASN A 129 7.01 12.88 3.10
C ASN A 129 6.02 13.19 4.24
N GLU A 130 4.76 12.84 4.03
CA GLU A 130 3.67 12.89 5.00
C GLU A 130 3.74 11.66 5.93
N VAL A 131 3.88 11.87 7.24
CA VAL A 131 3.80 10.79 8.25
C VAL A 131 2.33 10.41 8.44
N MET A 132 1.79 9.75 7.42
CA MET A 132 0.39 9.38 7.32
C MET A 132 0.17 7.98 6.72
N THR A 133 -1.08 7.55 6.76
CA THR A 133 -1.54 6.20 6.42
C THR A 133 -1.41 5.80 4.94
N GLU A 134 -1.30 6.78 4.05
CA GLU A 134 -1.53 6.73 2.61
C GLU A 134 -0.62 5.71 1.94
N VAL A 135 0.67 5.74 2.29
CA VAL A 135 1.68 4.90 1.65
C VAL A 135 1.52 3.44 2.06
N LEU A 136 1.36 3.17 3.36
CA LEU A 136 1.13 1.83 3.87
C LEU A 136 -0.18 1.25 3.32
N PHE A 137 -1.25 2.03 3.35
CA PHE A 137 -2.56 1.66 2.85
C PHE A 137 -2.52 1.28 1.37
N THR A 138 -1.96 2.16 0.54
CA THR A 138 -1.88 1.95 -0.92
C THR A 138 -1.05 0.71 -1.24
N MET A 139 0.09 0.51 -0.56
CA MET A 139 0.93 -0.68 -0.75
C MET A 139 0.15 -1.97 -0.45
N LEU A 140 -0.48 -2.04 0.73
CA LEU A 140 -1.25 -3.20 1.17
C LEU A 140 -2.46 -3.47 0.25
N LEU A 141 -3.16 -2.41 -0.17
CA LEU A 141 -4.32 -2.52 -1.04
C LEU A 141 -3.93 -3.07 -2.42
N VAL A 142 -2.89 -2.51 -3.06
CA VAL A 142 -2.45 -2.96 -4.39
C VAL A 142 -1.88 -4.38 -4.31
N ALA A 143 -1.13 -4.70 -3.25
CA ALA A 143 -0.65 -6.07 -3.02
C ALA A 143 -1.82 -7.05 -2.82
N GLY A 144 -2.83 -6.67 -2.04
CA GLY A 144 -4.03 -7.48 -1.80
C GLY A 144 -4.86 -7.73 -3.05
N VAL A 145 -5.06 -6.70 -3.88
CA VAL A 145 -5.74 -6.84 -5.19
C VAL A 145 -4.92 -7.74 -6.13
N THR A 146 -3.60 -7.57 -6.15
CA THR A 146 -2.70 -8.42 -6.95
C THR A 146 -2.79 -9.89 -6.52
N ALA A 147 -2.77 -10.16 -5.21
CA ALA A 147 -2.93 -11.50 -4.66
C ALA A 147 -4.31 -12.10 -4.98
N ALA A 148 -5.37 -11.29 -4.92
CA ALA A 148 -6.73 -11.73 -5.26
C ALA A 148 -6.84 -12.17 -6.73
N ILE A 149 -6.19 -11.44 -7.65
CA ILE A 149 -6.15 -11.82 -9.06
C ILE A 149 -5.34 -13.11 -9.23
N GLU A 150 -4.17 -13.23 -8.61
CA GLU A 150 -3.37 -14.46 -8.71
C GLU A 150 -4.09 -15.69 -8.11
N ALA A 151 -4.91 -15.51 -7.07
CA ALA A 151 -5.74 -16.58 -6.50
C ALA A 151 -6.72 -17.22 -7.50
N ARG A 152 -7.14 -16.47 -8.54
CA ARG A 152 -8.02 -17.00 -9.58
C ARG A 152 -7.28 -17.86 -10.61
N HIS A 153 -5.98 -17.63 -10.75
CA HIS A 153 -5.18 -18.25 -11.80
C HIS A 153 -4.33 -19.41 -11.31
N ARG A 154 -4.01 -19.41 -10.01
CA ARG A 154 -3.19 -20.44 -9.39
C ARG A 154 -4.04 -21.25 -8.43
N GLN A 155 -3.89 -22.56 -8.52
CA GLN A 155 -4.51 -23.48 -7.57
C GLN A 155 -3.84 -23.32 -6.20
N GLY A 156 -4.63 -23.21 -5.14
CA GLY A 156 -4.14 -23.22 -3.76
C GLY A 156 -4.76 -22.14 -2.87
N TRP A 157 -4.87 -22.45 -1.58
CA TRP A 157 -5.47 -21.58 -0.57
C TRP A 157 -4.61 -20.35 -0.23
N TRP A 158 -3.31 -20.42 -0.51
CA TRP A 158 -2.35 -19.42 -0.04
C TRP A 158 -2.61 -18.02 -0.63
N TRP A 159 -2.92 -17.89 -1.92
CA TRP A 159 -3.17 -16.59 -2.54
C TRP A 159 -4.46 -15.96 -2.04
N THR A 160 -5.48 -16.79 -1.81
CA THR A 160 -6.75 -16.36 -1.21
C THR A 160 -6.53 -15.86 0.21
N SER A 161 -5.75 -16.59 1.01
CA SER A 161 -5.37 -16.15 2.36
C SER A 161 -4.50 -14.91 2.35
N ALA A 162 -3.54 -14.80 1.43
CA ALA A 162 -2.72 -13.61 1.26
C ALA A 162 -3.57 -12.39 0.88
N ALA A 163 -4.52 -12.54 -0.05
CA ALA A 163 -5.45 -11.49 -0.42
C ALA A 163 -6.30 -11.03 0.77
N GLY A 164 -6.92 -11.97 1.48
CA GLY A 164 -7.72 -11.67 2.67
C GLY A 164 -6.91 -10.99 3.78
N LEU A 165 -5.69 -11.47 4.05
CA LEU A 165 -4.78 -10.87 5.01
C LEU A 165 -4.39 -9.45 4.62
N LEU A 166 -3.93 -9.24 3.38
CA LEU A 166 -3.48 -7.93 2.90
C LEU A 166 -4.62 -6.90 2.87
N ILE A 167 -5.82 -7.31 2.43
CA ILE A 167 -7.02 -6.45 2.46
C ILE A 167 -7.44 -6.16 3.90
N GLY A 168 -7.38 -7.16 4.80
CA GLY A 168 -7.63 -6.96 6.22
C GLY A 168 -6.65 -5.98 6.86
N LEU A 169 -5.36 -6.09 6.55
CA LEU A 169 -4.33 -5.14 6.99
C LEU A 169 -4.55 -3.74 6.39
N ALA A 170 -4.95 -3.65 5.12
CA ALA A 170 -5.33 -2.37 4.51
C ALA A 170 -6.52 -1.74 5.25
N ALA A 171 -7.53 -2.54 5.62
CA ALA A 171 -8.68 -2.09 6.41
C ALA A 171 -8.29 -1.64 7.82
N LEU A 172 -7.30 -2.30 8.46
CA LEU A 172 -6.71 -1.89 9.74
C LEU A 172 -5.80 -0.64 9.62
N THR A 173 -5.45 -0.23 8.40
CA THR A 173 -4.78 1.05 8.13
C THR A 173 -5.78 2.16 7.89
N ARG A 174 -6.77 1.91 7.03
CA ARG A 174 -7.91 2.81 6.75
C ARG A 174 -9.17 1.98 6.54
N PRO A 175 -10.29 2.26 7.24
CA PRO A 175 -11.50 1.42 7.18
C PRO A 175 -12.10 1.29 5.77
N VAL A 176 -11.89 2.31 4.91
CA VAL A 176 -12.31 2.28 3.50
C VAL A 176 -11.72 1.11 2.72
N GLY A 177 -10.56 0.58 3.15
CA GLY A 177 -9.96 -0.63 2.56
C GLY A 177 -10.86 -1.86 2.62
N LEU A 178 -11.78 -1.93 3.59
CA LEU A 178 -12.74 -3.02 3.71
C LEU A 178 -13.63 -3.14 2.46
N LEU A 179 -13.87 -2.04 1.74
CA LEU A 179 -14.67 -2.03 0.51
C LEU A 179 -14.03 -2.83 -0.63
N ALA A 180 -12.72 -3.12 -0.57
CA ALA A 180 -12.06 -3.97 -1.55
C ALA A 180 -12.59 -5.41 -1.52
N ALA A 181 -12.95 -5.94 -0.35
CA ALA A 181 -13.45 -7.30 -0.21
C ALA A 181 -14.78 -7.55 -0.98
N PRO A 182 -15.87 -6.79 -0.74
CA PRO A 182 -17.10 -6.97 -1.50
C PRO A 182 -16.92 -6.65 -2.98
N ALA A 183 -16.07 -5.68 -3.35
CA ALA A 183 -15.79 -5.38 -4.75
C ALA A 183 -15.16 -6.59 -5.48
N ILE A 184 -14.14 -7.22 -4.86
CA ILE A 184 -13.49 -8.42 -5.41
C ILE A 184 -14.46 -9.59 -5.50
N LEU A 185 -15.25 -9.82 -4.45
CA LEU A 185 -16.26 -10.90 -4.44
C LEU A 185 -17.34 -10.67 -5.51
N ALA A 186 -17.80 -9.43 -5.70
CA ALA A 186 -18.78 -9.08 -6.73
C ALA A 186 -18.23 -9.31 -8.14
N VAL A 187 -16.99 -8.92 -8.42
CA VAL A 187 -16.32 -9.19 -9.70
C VAL A 187 -16.20 -10.69 -9.96
N ASN A 188 -15.79 -11.46 -8.94
CA ASN A 188 -15.69 -12.92 -9.05
C ASN A 188 -17.05 -13.57 -9.34
N ALA A 189 -18.09 -13.21 -8.56
CA ALA A 189 -19.44 -13.74 -8.74
C ALA A 189 -20.02 -13.38 -10.11
N TRP A 190 -19.76 -12.17 -10.60
CA TRP A 190 -20.20 -11.72 -11.93
C TRP A 190 -19.57 -12.52 -13.06
N GLU A 191 -18.27 -12.78 -13.00
CA GLU A 191 -17.57 -13.57 -14.02
C GLU A 191 -17.98 -15.04 -14.00
N ASP A 192 -18.15 -15.62 -12.81
CA ASP A 192 -18.62 -17.00 -12.64
C ASP A 192 -20.05 -17.16 -13.17
N TRP A 193 -20.93 -16.19 -12.90
CA TRP A 193 -22.31 -16.19 -13.39
C TRP A 193 -22.40 -16.13 -14.91
N ARG A 194 -21.56 -15.33 -15.57
CA ARG A 194 -21.54 -15.23 -17.04
C ARG A 194 -20.89 -16.44 -17.73
N GLY A 195 -20.41 -17.43 -16.99
CA GLY A 195 -19.62 -18.54 -17.55
C GLY A 195 -18.33 -18.07 -18.24
N GLN A 196 -17.95 -16.81 -18.01
CA GLN A 196 -16.85 -16.17 -18.69
C GLN A 196 -15.55 -16.46 -17.92
N ARG A 197 -14.89 -17.58 -18.23
CA ARG A 197 -13.45 -17.77 -17.96
C ARG A 197 -12.59 -16.88 -18.89
N HIS A 198 -12.98 -15.61 -19.07
CA HIS A 198 -12.58 -14.75 -20.19
C HIS A 198 -11.23 -14.03 -20.02
N TRP A 199 -10.46 -14.29 -18.97
CA TRP A 199 -9.07 -13.86 -18.93
C TRP A 199 -8.23 -14.43 -20.10
N ARG A 200 -8.71 -15.50 -20.77
CA ARG A 200 -8.15 -16.01 -22.03
C ARG A 200 -8.27 -15.07 -23.23
N GLN A 201 -9.12 -14.04 -23.17
CA GLN A 201 -9.31 -13.06 -24.27
C GLN A 201 -8.36 -11.86 -24.20
N TRP A 202 -7.60 -11.73 -23.10
CA TRP A 202 -6.63 -10.65 -22.88
C TRP A 202 -5.20 -11.07 -23.24
N LEU A 203 -5.03 -12.32 -23.66
CA LEU A 203 -3.86 -12.77 -24.41
C LEU A 203 -4.06 -12.35 -25.86
N PRO A 204 -3.09 -11.68 -26.52
CA PRO A 204 -3.14 -11.62 -27.97
C PRO A 204 -3.29 -13.05 -28.52
N PRO A 205 -4.06 -13.25 -29.59
CA PRO A 205 -4.06 -14.54 -30.27
C PRO A 205 -2.60 -14.88 -30.54
N ALA A 206 -2.22 -16.14 -30.32
CA ALA A 206 -0.94 -16.62 -30.77
C ALA A 206 -0.78 -16.26 -32.26
N ALA A 207 -0.01 -15.21 -32.55
CA ALA A 207 0.83 -15.17 -33.72
C ALA A 207 2.06 -15.97 -33.27
N LEU A 208 2.08 -17.28 -33.52
CA LEU A 208 2.64 -17.88 -34.73
C LEU A 208 4.11 -17.44 -34.90
N LEU A 209 4.99 -18.41 -34.62
CA LEU A 209 6.46 -18.43 -34.82
C LEU A 209 7.30 -17.93 -33.62
#